data_AF-A0A2V9ZXN8-F1
#
_entry.id   AF-A0A2V9ZXN8-F1
#
_cell.length_a   1.000
_cell.length_b   1.000
_cell.length_c   1.000
_cell.angle_alpha   90.00
_cell.angle_beta   90.00
_cell.angle_gamma   90.00
#
_symmetry.space_group_name_H-M   'P 1'
#
loop_
_entity.id
_entity.type
_entity.pdbx_description
1 polymer ?
#
loop_
_entity_poly.entity_id
_entity_poly.type
_entity_poly.pdbx_seq_one_letter_code
_entity_poly.pdbx_strand_id
1 'polypeptide(L)' 'MATCLATTSRILNSSLSQRVMSAEEAAALIDSGTRICMSGFTGSGYPKAVPLALARRIADANL' A
#
# COMPACT_ATOMS: atom_id res chain seq x y z
N MET A 1 13.24 0.54 -35.88
CA MET A 1 12.91 -0.27 -34.68
C MET A 1 12.82 0.67 -33.50
N ALA A 2 11.63 0.85 -32.93
CA ALA A 2 11.43 1.72 -31.79
C ALA A 2 11.82 0.99 -30.50
N THR A 3 12.83 1.49 -29.80
CA THR A 3 13.15 1.04 -28.44
C THR A 3 12.81 2.18 -27.49
N CYS A 4 11.58 2.21 -27.00
CA CYS A 4 11.18 3.11 -25.93
C CYS A 4 11.57 2.45 -24.60
N LEU A 5 12.80 2.69 -24.14
CA LEU A 5 13.26 2.29 -22.80
C LEU A 5 13.00 3.44 -21.84
N ALA A 6 11.83 3.42 -21.19
CA ALA A 6 11.58 4.23 -20.01
C ALA A 6 10.69 3.47 -19.03
N THR A 7 11.22 2.43 -18.41
CA THR A 7 10.71 1.98 -17.11
C THR A 7 11.26 2.92 -16.04
N THR A 8 10.77 4.15 -16.01
CA THR A 8 11.10 5.11 -14.95
C THR A 8 10.46 4.59 -13.66
N SER A 9 11.27 4.01 -12.78
CA SER A 9 10.86 3.64 -11.43
C SER A 9 10.20 4.85 -10.74
N ARG A 10 9.03 4.64 -10.13
CA ARG A 10 8.34 5.68 -9.34
C ARG A 10 9.07 5.95 -8.02
N ILE A 11 9.90 5.02 -7.58
CA ILE A 11 10.73 5.14 -6.37
C ILE A 11 12.16 5.45 -6.83
N LEU A 12 12.57 6.71 -6.68
CA LEU A 12 13.89 7.18 -7.14
C LEU A 12 15.01 6.88 -6.14
N ASN A 13 14.67 6.71 -4.86
CA ASN A 13 15.62 6.39 -3.81
C ASN A 13 15.78 4.86 -3.69
N SER A 14 17.01 4.37 -3.92
CA SER A 14 17.33 2.94 -3.95
C SER A 14 17.26 2.24 -2.59
N SER A 15 17.40 2.96 -1.47
CA SER A 15 17.24 2.35 -0.15
C SER A 15 15.77 2.17 0.22
N LEU A 16 14.89 3.06 -0.26
CA LEU A 16 13.45 2.93 -0.07
C LEU A 16 12.81 1.89 -1.00
N SER A 17 13.39 1.59 -2.17
CA SER A 17 12.89 0.52 -3.03
C SER A 17 12.99 -0.86 -2.38
N GLN A 18 13.91 -1.05 -1.44
CA GLN A 18 14.03 -2.28 -0.63
C GLN A 18 12.89 -2.47 0.37
N ARG A 19 12.03 -1.46 0.57
CA ARG A 19 10.87 -1.53 1.48
C ARG A 19 9.56 -1.86 0.77
N VAL A 20 9.60 -2.15 -0.54
CA VAL A 20 8.42 -2.58 -1.28
C VAL A 20 7.99 -3.94 -0.74
N MET A 21 6.72 -4.03 -0.34
CA MET A 21 6.10 -5.24 0.19
C MET A 21 4.65 -5.34 -0.31
N SER A 22 4.02 -6.49 -0.08
CA SER A 22 2.61 -6.70 -0.42
C SER A 22 1.68 -5.82 0.43
N ALA A 23 0.42 -5.70 -0.01
CA ALA A 23 -0.58 -4.96 0.75
C ALA A 23 -0.93 -5.66 2.07
N GLU A 24 -0.85 -6.99 2.08
CA GLU A 24 -1.08 -7.87 3.22
C GLU A 24 0.02 -7.71 4.28
N GLU A 25 1.29 -7.73 3.87
CA GLU A 25 2.42 -7.44 4.75
C GLU A 25 2.35 -6.02 5.30
N ALA A 26 2.00 -5.03 4.48
CA ALA A 26 1.83 -3.66 4.94
C ALA A 26 0.67 -3.52 5.93
N ALA A 27 -0.47 -4.19 5.67
CA ALA A 27 -1.58 -4.24 6.60
C ALA A 27 -1.16 -4.89 7.92
N ALA A 28 -0.31 -5.94 7.90
CA ALA A 28 0.24 -6.65 9.07
C ALA A 28 0.87 -5.71 10.10
N LEU A 29 1.36 -4.54 9.67
CA LEU A 29 1.95 -3.53 10.54
C LEU A 29 0.93 -2.66 11.30
N ILE A 30 -0.36 -2.77 11.01
CA ILE A 30 -1.44 -2.01 11.66
C ILE A 30 -2.10 -2.89 12.71
N ASP A 31 -1.86 -2.61 13.99
CA ASP A 31 -2.41 -3.37 15.11
C ASP A 31 -3.83 -2.92 15.50
N SER A 32 -4.56 -3.80 16.19
CA SER A 32 -5.86 -3.47 16.78
C SER A 32 -5.73 -2.31 17.78
N GLY A 33 -6.66 -1.36 17.73
CA GLY A 33 -6.63 -0.15 18.55
C GLY A 33 -5.77 1.00 17.99
N THR A 34 -5.04 0.78 16.89
CA THR A 34 -4.26 1.82 16.22
C THR A 34 -5.17 2.89 15.62
N ARG A 35 -4.83 4.17 15.82
CA ARG A 35 -5.43 5.28 15.07
C ARG A 35 -4.58 5.56 13.84
N ILE A 36 -5.17 5.40 12.66
CA ILE A 36 -4.51 5.66 11.37
C ILE A 36 -5.10 6.89 10.70
N CYS A 37 -4.25 7.68 10.06
CA CYS A 37 -4.65 8.72 9.13
C CYS A 37 -4.24 8.30 7.72
N MET A 38 -5.16 8.40 6.77
CA MET A 38 -4.93 8.06 5.37
C MET A 38 -5.14 9.31 4.52
N SER A 39 -4.40 9.41 3.41
CA SER A 39 -4.65 10.46 2.43
C SER A 39 -6.03 10.31 1.80
N GLY A 40 -6.50 11.38 1.15
CA GLY A 40 -7.65 11.36 0.28
C GLY A 40 -8.67 12.44 0.60
N PHE A 41 -9.28 12.99 -0.45
CA PHE A 41 -10.29 14.03 -0.34
C PHE A 41 -11.25 13.94 -1.52
N THR A 42 -12.56 14.07 -1.28
CA THR A 42 -13.63 14.06 -2.31
C THR A 42 -13.48 12.93 -3.34
N GLY A 43 -13.17 11.72 -2.88
CA GLY A 43 -13.02 10.53 -3.76
C GLY A 43 -11.69 10.44 -4.52
N SER A 44 -10.74 11.33 -4.26
CA SER A 44 -9.41 11.35 -4.91
C SER A 44 -8.29 11.09 -3.90
N GLY A 45 -7.20 10.45 -4.35
CA GLY A 45 -5.94 10.34 -3.58
C GLY A 45 -5.92 9.41 -2.37
N TYR A 46 -6.97 8.64 -2.09
CA TYR A 46 -6.99 7.68 -0.99
C TYR A 46 -6.27 6.36 -1.33
N PRO A 47 -5.60 5.72 -0.34
CA PRO A 47 -4.97 4.42 -0.52
C PRO A 47 -6.04 3.35 -0.74
N LYS A 48 -5.77 2.40 -1.64
CA LYS A 48 -6.77 1.38 -2.05
C LYS A 48 -6.40 -0.02 -1.58
N ALA A 49 -5.18 -0.47 -1.89
CA ALA A 49 -4.78 -1.85 -1.66
C ALA A 49 -4.67 -2.21 -0.16
N VAL A 50 -3.92 -1.42 0.62
CA VAL A 50 -3.71 -1.71 2.05
C VAL A 50 -5.01 -1.68 2.86
N PRO A 51 -5.93 -0.70 2.69
CA PRO A 51 -7.21 -0.73 3.41
C PRO A 51 -8.07 -1.95 3.10
N LEU A 52 -8.08 -2.44 1.85
CA LEU A 52 -8.80 -3.65 1.47
C LEU A 52 -8.19 -4.90 2.10
N ALA A 53 -6.85 -5.02 2.09
CA ALA A 53 -6.15 -6.12 2.75
C ALA A 53 -6.38 -6.12 4.27
N LEU A 54 -6.36 -4.94 4.90
CA LEU A 54 -6.68 -4.77 6.32
C LEU A 54 -8.12 -5.21 6.64
N ALA A 55 -9.09 -4.79 5.83
CA ALA A 55 -10.49 -5.19 6.01
C ALA A 55 -10.67 -6.71 5.93
N ARG A 56 -10.01 -7.36 4.96
CA ARG A 56 -10.03 -8.82 4.82
C ARG A 56 -9.44 -9.51 6.05
N ARG A 57 -8.27 -9.07 6.52
CA ARG A 57 -7.65 -9.66 7.71
C ARG A 57 -8.51 -9.51 8.96
N ILE A 58 -9.15 -8.35 9.13
CA ILE A 58 -10.09 -8.13 10.24
C ILE A 58 -11.27 -9.09 10.13
N ALA A 59 -11.84 -9.29 8.94
CA ALA A 59 -12.91 -10.25 8.74
C ALA A 59 -12.44 -11.67 9.08
N ASP A 60 -11.31 -12.12 8.53
CA ASP A 60 -10.76 -13.47 8.74
C ASP A 60 -10.45 -13.75 10.23
N ALA A 61 -10.07 -12.75 11.01
CA ALA A 61 -9.79 -12.89 12.45
C ALA A 61 -11.04 -12.93 13.34
N ASN A 62 -12.22 -12.63 12.80
CA ASN A 62 -13.49 -12.58 13.54
C ASN A 62 -14.56 -13.55 12.98
N LEU A 63 -14.14 -14.49 12.13
CA LEU A 63 -14.93 -15.65 11.68
C LEU A 63 -14.59 -16.88 12.53
#